data_AF-A0A3U8RHQ4-F1
#
_entry.id   AF-A0A3U8RHQ4-F1
#
_cell.length_a   1.000
_cell.length_b   1.000
_cell.length_c   1.000
_cell.angle_alpha   90.00
_cell.angle_beta   90.00
_cell.angle_gamma   90.00
#
_symmetry.space_group_name_H-M   'P 1'
#
loop_
_entity.id
_entity.type
_entity.pdbx_description
1 polymer ?
#
loop_
_entity_poly.entity_id
_entity_poly.type
_entity_poly.pdbx_seq_one_letter_code
_entity_poly.pdbx_strand_id
1 'polypeptide(L)'
;MSDDSIIKNSSMLLAYLGGLGWGSAYFYGWGVSAYYGFPWWYVGVGPDNIARSLFHAISLMAIFIIAWGVGILLFFLVKQKARIHDLSFLRLFLAAVLFFIPIVIEFSLLTESFLWELFFIILLVALCLSVGMRFYSKLMPVICFTQLSWVRRHCFTIVMIGFIIYFFIFSFFVGIYKPQLKKEYEMILYDGGWYYVLARYHDSFILSKSFTKNNNRFIIFRPEDGHSYEITLVKVRL
;
A
#
# COMPACT_ATOMS: atom_id res chain seq x y z
N MET A 1 4.57 0.45 36.13
CA MET A 1 5.06 0.47 34.73
C MET A 1 6.42 1.13 34.79
N SER A 2 7.53 0.46 34.44
CA SER A 2 8.87 1.03 34.57
C SER A 2 9.20 1.93 33.37
N ASP A 3 9.91 3.03 33.58
CA ASP A 3 10.25 4.00 32.53
C ASP A 3 10.98 3.35 31.34
N ASP A 4 11.82 2.35 31.60
CA ASP A 4 12.49 1.53 30.57
C ASP A 4 11.51 0.81 29.63
N SER A 5 10.36 0.37 30.15
CA SER A 5 9.34 -0.30 29.32
C SER A 5 8.60 0.68 28.41
N ILE A 6 8.43 1.92 28.86
CA ILE A 6 7.79 3.00 28.08
C ILE A 6 8.72 3.42 26.94
N ILE A 7 10.01 3.65 27.25
CA ILE A 7 11.03 4.03 26.26
C ILE A 7 11.23 2.93 25.20
N LYS A 8 11.22 1.66 25.62
CA LYS A 8 11.33 0.53 24.69
C LYS A 8 10.12 0.42 23.75
N ASN A 9 8.92 0.66 24.26
CA ASN A 9 7.71 0.59 23.45
C ASN A 9 7.59 1.79 22.49
N SER A 10 7.98 2.99 22.94
CA SER A 10 7.98 4.19 22.10
C SER A 10 9.02 4.11 20.98
N SER A 11 10.22 3.60 21.26
CA SER A 11 11.25 3.36 20.24
C SER A 11 10.84 2.30 19.22
N MET A 12 10.19 1.21 19.67
CA MET A 12 9.64 0.19 18.77
C MET A 12 8.54 0.76 17.87
N LEU A 13 7.65 1.59 18.40
CA LEU A 13 6.62 2.27 17.62
C LEU A 13 7.23 3.24 16.59
N LEU A 14 8.25 4.01 17.00
CA LEU A 14 8.92 4.94 16.10
C LEU A 14 9.64 4.21 14.96
N ALA A 15 10.32 3.10 15.27
CA ALA A 15 10.94 2.25 14.26
C ALA A 15 9.90 1.65 13.30
N TYR A 16 8.75 1.23 13.81
CA TYR A 16 7.63 0.74 13.00
C TYR A 16 7.10 1.83 12.05
N LEU A 17 6.78 3.01 12.57
CA LEU A 17 6.26 4.13 11.79
C LEU A 17 7.31 4.58 10.76
N GLY A 18 8.58 4.65 11.15
CA GLY A 18 9.68 4.97 10.26
C GLY A 18 9.79 3.97 9.11
N GLY A 19 9.81 2.66 9.40
CA GLY A 19 9.86 1.62 8.38
C GLY A 19 8.63 1.62 7.48
N LEU A 20 7.45 1.85 8.04
CA LEU A 20 6.20 1.90 7.29
C LEU A 20 6.16 3.08 6.34
N GLY A 21 6.50 4.30 6.80
CA GLY A 21 6.52 5.50 5.96
C GLY A 21 7.60 5.45 4.87
N TRP A 22 8.85 5.18 5.26
CA TRP A 22 9.96 5.09 4.31
C TRP A 22 9.73 4.00 3.27
N GLY A 23 9.36 2.80 3.72
CA GLY A 23 9.14 1.69 2.82
C GLY A 23 7.97 1.96 1.88
N SER A 24 6.82 2.43 2.37
CA SER A 24 5.66 2.71 1.51
C SER A 24 5.99 3.73 0.42
N ALA A 25 6.72 4.80 0.76
CA ALA A 25 7.16 5.79 -0.21
C ALA A 25 8.14 5.22 -1.26
N TYR A 26 9.08 4.37 -0.86
CA TYR A 26 9.99 3.69 -1.79
C TYR A 26 9.25 2.70 -2.69
N PHE A 27 8.38 1.86 -2.14
CA PHE A 27 7.60 0.89 -2.92
C PHE A 27 6.69 1.59 -3.93
N TYR A 28 6.09 2.72 -3.57
CA TYR A 28 5.36 3.56 -4.54
C TYR A 28 6.28 4.03 -5.67
N GLY A 29 7.45 4.58 -5.35
CA GLY A 29 8.42 5.04 -6.35
C GLY A 29 8.94 3.89 -7.23
N TRP A 30 9.15 2.70 -6.67
CA TRP A 30 9.51 1.49 -7.42
C TRP A 30 8.39 1.02 -8.34
N GLY A 31 7.12 1.16 -7.94
CA GLY A 31 5.99 0.91 -8.82
C GLY A 31 5.99 1.83 -10.05
N VAL A 32 6.26 3.12 -9.84
CA VAL A 32 6.40 4.12 -10.92
C VAL A 32 7.57 3.77 -11.84
N SER A 33 8.72 3.39 -11.26
CA SER A 33 9.90 2.90 -11.99
C SER A 33 9.58 1.66 -12.83
N ALA A 34 8.86 0.69 -12.27
CA ALA A 34 8.49 -0.54 -12.97
C ALA A 34 7.53 -0.28 -14.14
N TYR A 35 6.67 0.74 -14.02
CA TYR A 35 5.78 1.16 -15.09
C TYR A 35 6.53 1.81 -16.26
N TYR A 36 7.31 2.86 -15.97
CA TYR A 36 8.01 3.62 -17.00
C TYR A 36 9.29 2.95 -17.53
N GLY A 37 9.87 2.03 -16.78
CA GLY A 37 11.03 1.23 -17.19
C GLY A 37 12.40 1.84 -16.86
N PHE A 38 12.45 2.96 -16.13
CA PHE A 38 13.73 3.51 -15.65
C PHE A 38 14.23 2.74 -14.43
N PRO A 39 15.55 2.75 -14.11
CA PRO A 39 16.07 1.97 -13.01
C PRO A 39 15.61 2.41 -11.61
N TRP A 40 15.21 1.44 -10.81
CA TRP A 40 14.70 1.62 -9.45
C TRP A 40 15.69 2.25 -8.46
N TRP A 41 17.01 2.16 -8.70
CA TRP A 41 18.02 2.80 -7.85
C TRP A 41 18.10 4.33 -8.00
N TYR A 42 17.41 4.91 -8.99
CA TYR A 42 17.25 6.36 -9.11
C TYR A 42 16.00 6.90 -8.40
N VAL A 43 15.20 6.03 -7.79
CA VAL A 43 14.05 6.44 -6.97
C VAL A 43 14.57 7.07 -5.68
N GLY A 44 14.44 8.39 -5.58
CA GLY A 44 14.82 9.15 -4.39
C GLY A 44 13.58 9.55 -3.58
N VAL A 45 13.49 9.10 -2.33
CA VAL A 45 12.36 9.46 -1.46
C VAL A 45 12.75 10.64 -0.56
N GLY A 46 12.08 11.78 -0.77
CA GLY A 46 12.22 12.96 0.07
C GLY A 46 11.38 12.92 1.36
N PRO A 47 11.69 13.76 2.36
CA PRO A 47 10.94 13.86 3.62
C PRO A 47 9.44 14.14 3.43
N ASP A 48 9.09 14.91 2.40
CA ASP A 48 7.73 15.26 2.02
C ASP A 48 6.91 14.04 1.56
N ASN A 49 7.54 13.09 0.88
CA ASN A 49 6.91 11.86 0.42
C ASN A 49 6.72 10.88 1.59
N ILE A 50 7.69 10.83 2.50
CA ILE A 50 7.61 10.03 3.74
C ILE A 50 6.45 10.53 4.59
N ALA A 51 6.36 11.85 4.83
CA ALA A 51 5.29 12.44 5.63
C ALA A 51 3.90 12.14 5.05
N ARG A 52 3.73 12.27 3.73
CA ARG A 52 2.47 11.94 3.05
C ARG A 52 2.11 10.46 3.16
N SER A 53 3.07 9.56 2.91
CA SER A 53 2.83 8.11 3.02
C SER A 53 2.46 7.70 4.45
N LEU A 54 3.13 8.29 5.45
CA LEU A 54 2.85 8.04 6.86
C LEU A 54 1.45 8.55 7.24
N PHE A 55 1.07 9.75 6.76
CA PHE A 55 -0.26 10.29 6.98
C PHE A 55 -1.34 9.35 6.44
N HIS A 56 -1.21 8.88 5.19
CA HIS A 56 -2.15 7.93 4.60
C HIS A 56 -2.26 6.63 5.42
N ALA A 57 -1.12 6.07 5.85
CA ALA A 57 -1.12 4.85 6.63
C ALA A 57 -1.77 5.02 8.01
N ILE A 58 -1.44 6.09 8.74
CA ILE A 58 -2.04 6.39 10.05
C ILE A 58 -3.54 6.62 9.91
N SER A 59 -3.98 7.39 8.89
CA SER A 59 -5.40 7.61 8.62
C SER A 59 -6.14 6.30 8.34
N LEU A 60 -5.57 5.42 7.51
CA LEU A 60 -6.17 4.12 7.22
C LEU A 60 -6.22 3.21 8.45
N MET A 61 -5.17 3.20 9.27
CA MET A 61 -5.17 2.47 10.54
C MET A 61 -6.25 3.01 11.50
N ALA A 62 -6.43 4.32 11.59
CA ALA A 62 -7.50 4.93 12.40
C ALA A 62 -8.89 4.55 11.88
N ILE A 63 -9.11 4.58 10.57
CA ILE A 63 -10.36 4.15 9.94
C ILE A 63 -10.63 2.68 10.24
N PHE A 64 -9.62 1.80 10.13
CA PHE A 64 -9.77 0.40 10.48
C PHE A 64 -10.16 0.20 11.95
N ILE A 65 -9.52 0.90 12.88
CA ILE A 65 -9.85 0.81 14.31
C ILE A 65 -11.29 1.23 14.58
N ILE A 66 -11.72 2.37 14.00
CA ILE A 66 -13.07 2.90 14.19
C ILE A 66 -14.10 1.96 13.57
N ALA A 67 -13.93 1.60 12.30
CA ALA A 67 -14.87 0.74 11.57
C ALA A 67 -14.96 -0.66 12.20
N TRP A 68 -13.83 -1.21 12.65
CA TRP A 68 -13.81 -2.46 13.40
C TRP A 68 -14.55 -2.36 14.74
N GLY A 69 -14.31 -1.29 15.50
CA GLY A 69 -14.99 -1.03 16.77
C GLY A 69 -16.51 -0.91 16.61
N VAL A 70 -16.95 -0.16 15.60
CA VAL A 70 -18.38 -0.06 15.24
C VAL A 70 -18.94 -1.42 14.84
N GLY A 71 -18.22 -2.20 14.04
CA GLY A 71 -18.60 -3.55 13.64
C GLY A 71 -18.79 -4.50 14.83
N ILE A 72 -17.89 -4.45 15.82
CA ILE A 72 -18.01 -5.21 17.07
C ILE A 72 -19.24 -4.77 17.88
N LEU A 73 -19.48 -3.47 17.99
CA LEU A 73 -20.61 -2.95 18.76
C LEU A 73 -21.95 -3.35 18.13
N LEU A 74 -22.06 -3.24 16.80
CA LEU A 74 -23.21 -3.76 16.05
C LEU A 74 -23.38 -5.27 16.22
N PHE A 75 -22.28 -6.03 16.23
CA PHE A 75 -22.31 -7.46 16.46
C PHE A 75 -22.88 -7.83 17.85
N PHE A 76 -22.49 -7.11 18.90
CA PHE A 76 -23.04 -7.32 20.24
C PHE A 76 -24.53 -6.98 20.31
N LEU A 77 -24.96 -5.88 19.70
CA LEU A 77 -26.37 -5.48 19.63
C LEU A 77 -27.24 -6.54 18.92
N VAL A 78 -26.77 -7.07 17.79
CA VAL A 78 -27.49 -8.11 17.03
C VAL A 78 -27.52 -9.43 17.80
N LYS A 79 -26.40 -9.82 18.43
CA LYS A 79 -26.32 -11.04 19.24
C LYS A 79 -27.23 -10.98 20.48
N GLN A 80 -27.44 -9.79 21.04
CA GLN A 80 -28.37 -9.61 22.16
C GLN A 80 -29.84 -9.72 21.71
N LYS A 81 -30.17 -9.25 20.50
CA LYS A 81 -31.55 -9.28 19.97
C LYS A 81 -31.94 -10.60 19.30
N ALA A 82 -30.99 -11.30 18.69
CA ALA A 82 -31.25 -12.54 17.97
C ALA A 82 -30.46 -13.68 18.65
N ARG A 83 -31.15 -14.72 19.13
CA ARG A 83 -30.54 -15.95 19.69
C ARG A 83 -29.84 -16.79 18.59
N ILE A 84 -28.98 -16.18 17.79
CA ILE A 84 -28.29 -16.80 16.67
C ILE A 84 -26.94 -17.30 17.18
N HIS A 85 -26.74 -18.61 17.12
CA HIS A 85 -25.57 -19.28 17.69
C HIS A 85 -24.27 -19.10 16.87
N ASP A 86 -24.35 -18.78 15.58
CA ASP A 86 -23.16 -18.71 14.70
C ASP A 86 -23.15 -17.49 13.77
N LEU A 87 -22.69 -16.34 14.30
CA LEU A 87 -22.40 -15.12 13.52
C LEU A 87 -20.93 -15.04 13.05
N SER A 88 -20.15 -16.10 13.25
CA SER A 88 -18.71 -16.16 12.92
C SER A 88 -18.44 -15.89 11.44
N PHE A 89 -19.28 -16.41 10.56
CA PHE A 89 -19.25 -16.16 9.12
C PHE A 89 -19.44 -14.67 8.79
N LEU A 90 -20.49 -14.05 9.34
CA LEU A 90 -20.80 -12.64 9.08
C LEU A 90 -19.66 -11.73 9.57
N ARG A 91 -19.08 -12.05 10.74
CA ARG A 91 -17.94 -11.31 11.28
C ARG A 91 -16.72 -11.39 10.35
N LEU A 92 -16.40 -12.58 9.86
CA LEU A 92 -15.27 -12.77 8.94
C LEU A 92 -15.51 -12.08 7.60
N PHE A 93 -16.74 -12.14 7.08
CA PHE A 93 -17.13 -11.46 5.86
C PHE A 93 -16.99 -9.94 5.97
N LEU A 94 -17.54 -9.34 7.02
CA LEU A 94 -17.40 -7.91 7.28
C LEU A 94 -15.94 -7.50 7.51
N ALA A 95 -15.15 -8.35 8.18
CA ALA A 95 -13.71 -8.12 8.36
C ALA A 95 -12.96 -8.09 7.02
N ALA A 96 -13.23 -9.06 6.14
CA ALA A 96 -12.61 -9.14 4.83
C ALA A 96 -13.02 -7.96 3.94
N VAL A 97 -14.32 -7.61 3.93
CA VAL A 97 -14.80 -6.43 3.21
C VAL A 97 -14.12 -5.16 3.71
N LEU A 98 -14.04 -4.97 5.04
CA LEU A 98 -13.35 -3.84 5.62
C LEU A 98 -11.89 -3.78 5.17
N PHE A 99 -11.17 -4.91 5.20
CA PHE A 99 -9.77 -5.00 4.80
C PHE A 99 -9.54 -4.58 3.35
N PHE A 100 -10.42 -4.95 2.42
CA PHE A 100 -10.26 -4.65 0.99
C PHE A 100 -10.90 -3.32 0.54
N ILE A 101 -11.80 -2.71 1.33
CA ILE A 101 -12.45 -1.43 0.99
C ILE A 101 -11.48 -0.30 0.63
N PRO A 102 -10.35 -0.10 1.33
CA PRO A 102 -9.39 0.95 0.98
C PRO A 102 -8.91 0.87 -0.47
N ILE A 103 -8.79 -0.34 -1.03
CA ILE A 103 -8.42 -0.55 -2.43
C ILE A 103 -9.50 0.03 -3.34
N VAL A 104 -10.78 -0.22 -3.08
CA VAL A 104 -11.88 0.36 -3.87
C VAL A 104 -11.85 1.88 -3.82
N ILE A 105 -11.70 2.45 -2.62
CA ILE A 105 -11.72 3.90 -2.42
C ILE A 105 -10.57 4.54 -3.19
N GLU A 106 -9.36 4.01 -3.07
CA GLU A 106 -8.19 4.59 -3.71
C GLU A 106 -8.25 4.49 -5.24
N PHE A 107 -8.63 3.34 -5.79
CA PHE A 107 -8.82 3.22 -7.23
C PHE A 107 -9.97 4.08 -7.74
N SER A 108 -11.02 4.28 -6.94
CA SER A 108 -12.12 5.19 -7.29
C SER A 108 -11.68 6.66 -7.29
N LEU A 109 -10.83 7.05 -6.34
CA LEU A 109 -10.22 8.39 -6.32
C LEU A 109 -9.29 8.59 -7.52
N LEU A 110 -8.50 7.58 -7.86
CA LEU A 110 -7.57 7.62 -9.00
C LEU A 110 -8.30 7.70 -10.36
N THR A 111 -9.48 7.11 -10.47
CA THR A 111 -10.29 7.09 -11.70
C THR A 111 -11.36 8.18 -11.74
N GLU A 112 -11.43 9.04 -10.72
CA GLU A 112 -12.45 10.07 -10.50
C GLU A 112 -13.91 9.55 -10.53
N SER A 113 -14.10 8.23 -10.49
CA SER A 113 -15.39 7.57 -10.62
C SER A 113 -15.44 6.35 -9.70
N PHE A 114 -16.62 6.04 -9.17
CA PHE A 114 -16.75 4.88 -8.30
C PHE A 114 -16.73 3.58 -9.11
N LEU A 115 -15.73 2.72 -8.85
CA LEU A 115 -15.54 1.47 -9.55
C LEU A 115 -16.44 0.36 -8.98
N TRP A 116 -17.70 0.35 -9.39
CA TRP A 116 -18.68 -0.66 -8.99
C TRP A 116 -18.23 -2.09 -9.27
N GLU A 117 -17.59 -2.33 -10.41
CA GLU A 117 -17.06 -3.65 -10.78
C GLU A 117 -16.04 -4.17 -9.76
N LEU A 118 -15.07 -3.32 -9.39
CA LEU A 118 -14.06 -3.65 -8.38
C LEU A 118 -14.69 -3.90 -7.00
N PHE A 119 -15.70 -3.09 -6.64
CA PHE A 119 -16.45 -3.29 -5.40
C PHE A 119 -17.15 -4.65 -5.35
N PHE A 120 -17.83 -5.05 -6.42
CA PHE A 120 -18.49 -6.36 -6.49
C PHE A 120 -17.50 -7.52 -6.51
N ILE A 121 -16.36 -7.38 -7.20
CA ILE A 121 -15.27 -8.37 -7.15
C ILE A 121 -14.77 -8.53 -5.72
N ILE A 122 -14.55 -7.45 -4.99
CA ILE A 122 -14.13 -7.51 -3.59
C ILE A 122 -15.18 -8.16 -2.70
N LEU A 123 -16.46 -7.86 -2.92
CA LEU A 123 -17.56 -8.52 -2.21
C LEU A 123 -17.56 -10.03 -2.45
N LEU A 124 -17.36 -10.45 -3.71
CA LEU A 124 -17.28 -11.85 -4.09
C LEU A 124 -16.04 -12.53 -3.47
N VAL A 125 -14.88 -11.90 -3.51
CA VAL A 125 -13.64 -12.41 -2.89
C VAL A 125 -13.82 -12.54 -1.38
N ALA A 126 -14.38 -11.54 -0.71
CA ALA A 126 -14.67 -11.59 0.72
C ALA A 126 -15.67 -12.72 1.06
N LEU A 127 -16.67 -12.94 0.21
CA LEU A 127 -17.62 -14.04 0.35
C LEU A 127 -16.91 -15.39 0.21
N CYS A 128 -16.13 -15.58 -0.86
CA CYS A 128 -15.36 -16.80 -1.13
C CYS A 128 -14.37 -17.11 0.01
N LEU A 129 -13.65 -16.11 0.51
CA LEU A 129 -12.77 -16.25 1.67
C LEU A 129 -13.55 -16.69 2.92
N SER A 130 -14.69 -16.07 3.18
CA SER A 130 -15.52 -16.38 4.34
C SER A 130 -16.10 -17.79 4.28
N VAL A 131 -16.57 -18.21 3.10
CA VAL A 131 -17.07 -19.56 2.84
C VAL A 131 -15.93 -20.58 2.94
N GLY A 132 -14.81 -20.31 2.27
CA GLY A 132 -13.62 -21.16 2.28
C GLY A 132 -13.10 -21.40 3.69
N MET A 133 -12.91 -20.34 4.49
CA MET A 133 -12.47 -20.47 5.88
C MET A 133 -13.47 -21.23 6.75
N ARG A 134 -14.78 -21.15 6.47
CA ARG A 134 -15.79 -21.95 7.19
C ARG A 134 -15.68 -23.44 6.86
N PHE A 135 -15.39 -23.80 5.61
CA PHE A 135 -15.13 -25.19 5.20
C PHE A 135 -13.78 -25.68 5.75
N TYR A 136 -12.72 -24.89 5.63
CA TYR A 136 -11.39 -25.21 6.16
C TYR A 136 -11.39 -25.33 7.68
N SER A 137 -12.15 -24.51 8.41
CA SER A 137 -12.30 -24.64 9.87
C SER A 137 -12.88 -25.99 10.31
N LYS A 138 -13.60 -26.70 9.43
CA LYS A 138 -14.09 -28.06 9.68
C LYS A 138 -13.07 -29.14 9.31
N LEU A 139 -12.15 -28.87 8.39
CA LEU A 139 -11.16 -29.83 7.87
C LEU A 139 -9.80 -29.75 8.59
N MET A 140 -9.39 -28.54 8.99
CA MET A 140 -8.16 -28.26 9.74
C MET A 140 -8.49 -27.20 10.79
N PRO A 141 -8.51 -27.55 12.08
CA PRO A 141 -8.78 -26.57 13.10
C PRO A 141 -7.60 -25.58 13.14
N VAL A 142 -7.84 -24.32 12.81
CA VAL A 142 -6.92 -23.16 12.97
C VAL A 142 -6.38 -23.04 14.41
N ILE A 143 -6.97 -23.81 15.34
CA ILE A 143 -6.48 -24.12 16.67
C ILE A 143 -5.01 -24.62 16.64
N CYS A 144 -4.56 -25.34 15.61
CA CYS A 144 -3.17 -25.82 15.54
C CYS A 144 -2.13 -24.67 15.49
N PHE A 145 -2.36 -23.63 14.69
CA PHE A 145 -1.45 -22.48 14.60
C PHE A 145 -1.54 -21.54 15.80
N THR A 146 -2.72 -21.42 16.40
CA THR A 146 -2.94 -20.55 17.58
C THR A 146 -2.56 -21.19 18.90
N GLN A 147 -2.42 -22.52 18.95
CA GLN A 147 -1.88 -23.28 20.09
C GLN A 147 -0.36 -23.25 20.19
N LEU A 148 0.36 -22.85 19.13
CA LEU A 148 1.78 -22.54 19.26
C LEU A 148 1.94 -21.36 20.22
N SER A 149 2.49 -21.64 21.41
CA SER A 149 2.82 -20.64 22.43
C SER A 149 3.63 -19.48 21.85
N TRP A 150 4.44 -19.75 20.82
CA TRP A 150 5.19 -18.78 20.06
C TRP A 150 4.32 -17.78 19.28
N VAL A 151 3.31 -18.26 18.53
CA VAL A 151 2.40 -17.39 17.75
C VAL A 151 1.59 -16.50 18.68
N ARG A 152 1.12 -17.04 19.81
CA ARG A 152 0.40 -16.23 20.81
C ARG A 152 1.30 -15.16 21.44
N ARG A 153 2.56 -15.48 21.69
CA ARG A 153 3.57 -14.55 22.24
C ARG A 153 3.95 -13.44 21.26
N HIS A 154 3.96 -13.73 19.96
CA HIS A 154 4.37 -12.79 18.91
C HIS A 154 3.23 -12.28 18.01
N CYS A 155 1.98 -12.54 18.38
CA CYS A 155 0.80 -12.21 17.57
C CYS A 155 0.77 -10.74 17.16
N PHE A 156 1.03 -9.83 18.11
CA PHE A 156 1.08 -8.39 17.84
C PHE A 156 2.16 -8.05 16.80
N THR A 157 3.38 -8.60 16.94
CA THR A 157 4.47 -8.38 15.99
C THR A 157 4.14 -8.91 14.60
N ILE A 158 3.50 -10.09 14.51
CA ILE A 158 3.08 -10.70 13.25
C ILE A 158 2.05 -9.81 12.56
N VAL A 159 1.06 -9.29 13.28
CA VAL A 159 0.06 -8.37 12.74
C VAL A 159 0.72 -7.09 12.22
N MET A 160 1.65 -6.52 12.97
CA MET A 160 2.39 -5.32 12.56
C MET A 160 3.20 -5.54 11.28
N ILE A 161 3.94 -6.64 11.18
CA ILE A 161 4.67 -7.02 9.96
C ILE A 161 3.69 -7.23 8.80
N GLY A 162 2.55 -7.89 9.05
CA GLY A 162 1.51 -8.07 8.05
C GLY A 162 0.98 -6.74 7.49
N PHE A 163 0.75 -5.75 8.34
CA PHE A 163 0.36 -4.41 7.90
C PHE A 163 1.46 -3.71 7.10
N ILE A 164 2.74 -3.83 7.49
CA ILE A 164 3.86 -3.29 6.70
C ILE A 164 3.84 -3.89 5.29
N ILE A 165 3.77 -5.21 5.18
CA ILE A 165 3.76 -5.90 3.88
C ILE A 165 2.55 -5.47 3.06
N TYR A 166 1.38 -5.37 3.68
CA TYR A 166 0.16 -4.90 3.03
C TYR A 166 0.35 -3.50 2.45
N PHE A 167 0.83 -2.53 3.24
CA PHE A 167 1.04 -1.16 2.78
C PHE A 167 2.12 -1.06 1.70
N PHE A 168 3.18 -1.86 1.76
CA PHE A 168 4.24 -1.87 0.75
C PHE A 168 3.73 -2.37 -0.60
N ILE A 169 3.05 -3.53 -0.59
CA ILE A 169 2.46 -4.11 -1.80
C ILE A 169 1.43 -3.15 -2.39
N PHE A 170 0.56 -2.61 -1.55
CA PHE A 170 -0.46 -1.67 -1.96
C PHE A 170 0.15 -0.40 -2.58
N SER A 171 1.14 0.21 -1.93
CA SER A 171 1.87 1.37 -2.44
C SER A 171 2.53 1.09 -3.79
N PHE A 172 3.11 -0.09 -3.96
CA PHE A 172 3.72 -0.51 -5.22
C PHE A 172 2.69 -0.59 -6.36
N PHE A 173 1.52 -1.20 -6.11
CA PHE A 173 0.45 -1.26 -7.11
C PHE A 173 -0.05 0.14 -7.47
N VAL A 174 -0.28 1.00 -6.48
CA VAL A 174 -0.68 2.40 -6.73
C VAL A 174 0.36 3.12 -7.59
N GLY A 175 1.65 2.89 -7.33
CA GLY A 175 2.75 3.41 -8.14
C GLY A 175 2.72 2.94 -9.60
N ILE A 176 2.29 1.70 -9.86
CA ILE A 176 2.13 1.16 -11.22
C ILE A 176 0.89 1.74 -11.93
N TYR A 177 -0.24 1.82 -11.23
CA TYR A 177 -1.52 2.16 -11.83
C TYR A 177 -1.73 3.66 -12.02
N LYS A 178 -1.26 4.50 -11.10
CA LYS A 178 -1.44 5.95 -11.20
C LYS A 178 -0.90 6.55 -12.50
N PRO A 179 0.29 6.17 -12.99
CA PRO A 179 0.77 6.55 -14.32
C PRO A 179 -0.17 6.20 -15.49
N GLN A 180 -0.93 5.11 -15.42
CA GLN A 180 -1.85 4.68 -16.49
C GLN A 180 -3.07 5.58 -16.60
N LEU A 181 -3.47 6.19 -15.49
CA LEU A 181 -4.64 7.06 -15.40
C LEU A 181 -4.30 8.53 -15.66
N LYS A 182 -3.00 8.87 -15.71
CA LYS A 182 -2.51 10.22 -15.98
C LYS A 182 -2.80 10.59 -17.45
N LYS A 183 -3.72 11.52 -17.66
CA LYS A 183 -4.11 12.02 -19.00
C LYS A 183 -3.23 13.19 -19.48
N GLU A 184 -2.62 13.92 -18.55
CA GLU A 184 -1.84 15.11 -18.84
C GLU A 184 -0.43 14.99 -18.26
N TYR A 185 0.58 15.35 -19.06
CA TYR A 185 1.97 15.33 -18.65
C TYR A 185 2.58 16.72 -18.79
N GLU A 186 3.23 17.17 -17.72
CA GLU A 186 4.12 18.32 -17.75
C GLU A 186 5.32 18.02 -18.64
N MET A 187 5.73 19.01 -19.43
CA MET A 187 6.91 18.94 -20.27
C MET A 187 7.89 20.05 -19.88
N ILE A 188 9.17 19.71 -19.83
CA ILE A 188 10.25 20.66 -19.57
C ILE A 188 11.09 20.80 -20.83
N LEU A 189 11.42 22.03 -21.19
CA LEU A 189 12.37 22.34 -22.26
C LEU A 189 13.78 22.18 -21.69
N TYR A 190 14.53 21.22 -22.22
CA TYR A 190 15.90 20.94 -21.83
C TYR A 190 16.74 20.74 -23.09
N ASP A 191 17.86 21.47 -23.21
CA ASP A 191 18.78 21.41 -24.36
C ASP A 191 18.08 21.51 -25.73
N GLY A 192 17.14 22.46 -25.87
CA GLY A 192 16.39 22.68 -27.11
C GLY A 192 15.34 21.62 -27.45
N GLY A 193 15.14 20.61 -26.61
CA GLY A 193 14.12 19.57 -26.77
C GLY A 193 13.09 19.56 -25.65
N TRP A 194 11.84 19.23 -25.98
CA TRP A 194 10.78 19.04 -24.98
C TRP A 194 10.81 17.60 -24.45
N TYR A 195 10.85 17.45 -23.12
CA TYR A 195 10.84 16.15 -22.45
C TYR A 195 9.69 16.06 -21.44
N TYR A 196 9.00 14.93 -21.41
CA TYR A 196 7.95 14.64 -20.44
C TYR A 196 8.54 14.38 -19.06
N VAL A 197 7.93 14.95 -18.02
CA VAL A 197 8.24 14.65 -16.63
C VAL A 197 7.51 13.37 -16.22
N LEU A 198 8.25 12.26 -16.15
CA LEU A 198 7.71 10.95 -15.80
C LEU A 198 7.56 10.80 -14.29
N ALA A 199 8.57 11.22 -13.54
CA ALA A 199 8.60 11.16 -12.10
C ALA A 199 9.34 12.37 -11.52
N ARG A 200 8.85 12.85 -10.38
CA ARG A 200 9.53 13.84 -9.54
C ARG A 200 9.94 13.17 -8.25
N TYR A 201 11.23 13.20 -7.99
CA TYR A 201 11.84 12.85 -6.73
C TYR A 201 12.45 14.11 -6.11
N HIS A 202 12.80 14.06 -4.82
CA HIS A 202 13.11 15.24 -3.99
C HIS A 202 13.75 16.40 -4.77
N ASP A 203 14.94 16.18 -5.32
CA ASP A 203 15.73 17.19 -6.03
C ASP A 203 15.98 16.80 -7.50
N SER A 204 15.22 15.84 -8.03
CA SER A 204 15.46 15.31 -9.37
C SER A 204 14.19 14.98 -10.13
N PHE A 205 14.19 15.33 -11.40
CA PHE A 205 13.17 14.95 -12.35
C PHE A 205 13.68 13.86 -13.26
N ILE A 206 12.87 12.84 -13.49
CA ILE A 206 13.10 11.84 -14.51
C ILE A 206 12.32 12.25 -15.74
N LEU A 207 13.08 12.62 -16.77
CA LEU A 207 12.60 13.15 -18.04
C LEU A 207 12.75 12.10 -19.13
N SER A 208 11.87 12.15 -20.11
CA SER A 208 11.88 11.24 -21.26
C SER A 208 11.19 11.87 -22.46
N LYS A 209 11.66 11.56 -23.68
CA LYS A 209 10.97 11.99 -24.93
C LYS A 209 9.67 11.24 -25.18
N SER A 210 9.44 10.12 -24.49
CA SER A 210 8.24 9.29 -24.61
C SER A 210 7.75 8.86 -23.23
N PHE A 211 6.43 8.83 -23.05
CA PHE A 211 5.79 8.32 -21.84
C PHE A 211 5.57 6.80 -21.86
N THR A 212 5.92 6.11 -22.95
CA THR A 212 5.74 4.66 -23.11
C THR A 212 6.96 3.86 -22.61
N LYS A 213 6.70 2.66 -22.07
CA LYS A 213 7.69 1.74 -21.47
C LYS A 213 8.83 1.29 -22.40
N ASN A 214 8.70 1.49 -23.72
CA ASN A 214 9.72 1.09 -24.70
C ASN A 214 10.86 2.08 -24.86
N ASN A 215 10.87 3.18 -24.10
CA ASN A 215 11.99 4.10 -24.14
C ASN A 215 13.15 3.59 -23.29
N ASN A 216 14.35 3.60 -23.86
CA ASN A 216 15.58 3.23 -23.18
C ASN A 216 16.40 4.46 -22.76
N ARG A 217 15.96 5.68 -23.12
CA ARG A 217 16.67 6.92 -22.82
C ARG A 217 15.91 7.78 -21.83
N PHE A 218 16.53 8.03 -20.69
CA PHE A 218 15.99 8.86 -19.62
C PHE A 218 17.00 9.95 -19.28
N ILE A 219 16.52 11.15 -18.94
CA ILE A 219 17.38 12.23 -18.47
C ILE A 219 17.02 12.48 -17.01
N ILE A 220 18.02 12.47 -16.13
CA ILE A 220 17.85 12.91 -14.75
C ILE A 220 18.27 14.37 -14.70
N PHE A 221 17.30 15.24 -14.45
CA PHE A 221 17.50 16.68 -14.36
C PHE A 221 17.43 17.12 -12.90
N ARG A 222 18.49 17.74 -12.38
CA ARG A 222 18.50 18.34 -11.04
C ARG A 222 18.45 19.86 -11.18
N PRO A 223 17.33 20.50 -10.82
CA PRO A 223 17.16 21.93 -11.02
C PRO A 223 18.08 22.77 -10.11
N GLU A 224 18.40 22.29 -8.90
CA GLU A 224 19.17 23.06 -7.91
C GLU A 224 20.64 23.22 -8.30
N ASP A 225 21.23 22.19 -8.90
CA ASP A 225 22.65 22.20 -9.29
C ASP A 225 22.86 22.57 -10.77
N GLY A 226 21.79 22.67 -11.56
CA GLY A 226 21.86 22.82 -13.02
C GLY A 226 22.50 21.63 -13.76
N HIS A 227 22.84 20.56 -13.03
CA HIS A 227 23.44 19.35 -13.56
C HIS A 227 22.38 18.34 -14.02
N SER A 228 22.70 17.65 -15.09
CA SER A 228 21.81 16.71 -15.76
C SER A 228 22.62 15.58 -16.36
N TYR A 229 22.12 14.36 -16.24
CA TYR A 229 22.79 13.19 -16.80
C TYR A 229 21.80 12.36 -17.62
N GLU A 230 22.20 11.97 -18.83
CA GLU A 230 21.43 11.06 -19.68
C GLU A 230 21.80 9.61 -19.36
N ILE A 231 20.77 8.77 -19.23
CA ILE A 231 20.88 7.33 -19.00
C ILE A 231 20.32 6.64 -20.23
N THR A 232 21.15 5.81 -20.85
CA THR A 232 20.71 4.88 -21.90
C THR A 232 20.79 3.45 -21.39
N LEU A 233 19.66 2.75 -21.38
CA LEU A 233 19.59 1.33 -21.05
C LEU A 233 19.99 0.50 -22.27
N VAL A 234 21.13 -0.19 -22.16
CA VAL A 234 21.64 -1.11 -23.18
C VAL A 234 21.37 -2.54 -22.73
N LYS A 235 20.57 -3.28 -23.50
CA LYS A 235 20.37 -4.72 -23.27
C LYS A 235 21.60 -5.47 -23.79
N VAL A 236 22.38 -6.04 -22.88
CA VAL A 236 23.47 -6.96 -23.23
C VAL A 236 22.87 -8.37 -23.33
N ARG A 237 23.14 -9.10 -24.43
CA ARG A 237 22.84 -10.55 -24.48
C ARG A 237 23.83 -11.25 -23.55
N LEU A 238 23.32 -11.87 -22.48
CA LEU A 238 24.03 -12.92 -21.74
C LEU A 238 23.96 -14.22 -22.54
#